data_AF-A0A1J0U0Q6-F1
#
_entry.id   AF-A0A1J0U0Q6-F1
#
_cell.length_a   1.000
_cell.length_b   1.000
_cell.length_c   1.000
_cell.angle_alpha   90.00
_cell.angle_beta   90.00
_cell.angle_gamma   90.00
#
_symmetry.space_group_name_H-M   'P 1'
#
loop_
_entity.id
_entity.type
_entity.pdbx_description
1 polymer ?
#
loop_
_entity_poly.entity_id
_entity_poly.type
_entity_poly.pdbx_seq_one_letter_code
_entity_poly.pdbx_strand_id
1 'polypeptide(L)'
;MKKLLSLLAIANLSGVFGTTLIACVNHETSSDDNTGSFKDIEILDKISKRATNAFLQYSQNSSMLDTNDYSEVDFDKLYPLVTEESPTKVLDKNMPDVIPVLNILDTKFNAIFNNINNAIINDYSNYYVDSKPLTLLNDSSYTLNYIDLVTLGKINGETNLKGLKATRIDFKFRFQVQFKTYVVTSDYVIQYTISNDIAKIKELQSGIISKLSKVIVNFFNEKGKIILDKAPEFTSLYDNFYINYSKRHDDLDNIIQRELITLINKDPELTNIKDYITWNADQELLLLQTGALNDVTSGVAVPSRPENTAYVWAGEGRFNANKVSVDTFYQFLMKLLNVFNISGNDLQLASFTVNLSKITVAGLTLNGVIEGNTGKPLEVLIAISKEGLKTKLMEYSQIVIKFFETYQIEVYSDHQIIHIPSSVFDKMKAANNYMNSLKPLVQDFVNRPEINKLPGINLFNIDDAVSKLKQTYPTWNVEDNDTLKINASGKGYSFSFMFGDKTFYGSIAYSPWSAVYFGNFYAKRK
;
A
#
# COMPACT_ATOMS: atom_id res chain seq x y z
N MET A 1 10.25 -50.74 18.27
CA MET A 1 10.89 -49.61 18.98
C MET A 1 12.36 -49.43 18.53
N LYS A 2 12.79 -48.85 17.41
CA LYS A 2 12.22 -48.65 16.03
C LYS A 2 10.80 -48.06 15.95
N LYS A 3 10.50 -46.98 15.23
CA LYS A 3 11.26 -46.10 14.31
C LYS A 3 10.43 -44.81 14.07
N LEU A 4 11.03 -43.81 13.41
CA LEU A 4 10.49 -42.51 12.94
C LEU A 4 10.60 -41.31 13.91
N LEU A 5 11.76 -40.66 13.85
CA LEU A 5 11.95 -39.25 14.21
C LEU A 5 13.06 -38.70 13.31
N SER A 6 12.78 -38.69 11.99
CA SER A 6 13.72 -38.29 10.93
C SER A 6 13.00 -38.18 9.58
N LEU A 7 12.55 -36.98 9.20
CA LEU A 7 12.41 -36.48 7.82
C LEU A 7 11.76 -35.08 7.86
N LEU A 8 12.57 -34.06 8.13
CA LEU A 8 12.33 -32.65 7.80
C LEU A 8 13.63 -31.87 8.09
N ALA A 9 14.67 -32.21 7.33
CA ALA A 9 15.98 -31.55 7.35
C ALA A 9 16.64 -31.71 5.97
N ILE A 10 17.47 -30.72 5.60
CA ILE A 10 18.19 -30.56 4.30
C ILE A 10 17.28 -30.05 3.18
N ALA A 11 17.59 -29.04 2.37
CA ALA A 11 18.48 -27.84 2.44
C ALA A 11 18.09 -26.94 1.22
N ASN A 12 18.49 -25.68 1.02
CA ASN A 12 19.61 -24.88 1.54
C ASN A 12 19.19 -23.42 1.78
N LEU A 13 19.67 -22.82 2.87
CA LEU A 13 19.81 -21.36 3.01
C LEU A 13 21.27 -21.04 3.34
N SER A 14 22.12 -21.04 2.31
CA SER A 14 23.50 -20.61 2.41
C SER A 14 23.58 -19.08 2.24
N GLY A 15 23.19 -18.36 3.30
CA GLY A 15 23.33 -16.91 3.42
C GLY A 15 23.72 -16.59 4.85
N VAL A 16 24.99 -16.27 5.09
CA VAL A 16 25.56 -16.15 6.43
C VAL A 16 24.97 -14.94 7.16
N PHE A 17 24.10 -15.21 8.14
CA PHE A 17 23.85 -14.30 9.26
C PHE A 17 24.35 -14.99 10.53
N GLY A 18 25.28 -14.32 11.21
CA GLY A 18 25.97 -14.87 12.38
C GLY A 18 25.01 -15.12 13.54
N THR A 19 25.18 -16.26 14.21
CA THR A 19 24.52 -16.58 15.46
C THR A 19 25.01 -15.64 16.57
N THR A 20 24.21 -14.65 16.93
CA THR A 20 24.38 -13.95 18.22
C THR A 20 23.62 -14.69 19.32
N LEU A 21 24.34 -14.92 20.42
CA LEU A 21 23.86 -15.64 21.59
C LEU A 21 22.66 -14.94 22.24
N ILE A 22 21.83 -15.75 22.90
CA ILE A 22 20.82 -15.27 23.85
C ILE A 22 21.55 -14.51 24.98
N ALA A 23 21.40 -13.19 24.99
CA ALA A 23 21.76 -12.34 26.10
C ALA A 23 20.48 -11.67 26.61
N CYS A 24 20.18 -11.83 27.90
CA CYS A 24 19.16 -11.03 28.57
C CYS A 24 19.64 -9.57 28.60
N VAL A 25 19.20 -8.77 27.64
CA VAL A 25 19.41 -7.32 27.67
C VAL A 25 18.41 -6.74 28.67
N ASN A 26 18.91 -6.24 29.80
CA ASN A 26 18.12 -5.37 30.67
C ASN A 26 17.62 -4.19 29.84
N HIS A 27 16.31 -4.02 29.76
CA HIS A 27 15.71 -2.96 28.97
C HIS A 27 15.95 -1.63 29.71
N GLU A 28 16.96 -0.86 29.27
CA GLU A 28 17.09 0.53 29.67
C GLU A 28 15.82 1.26 29.23
N THR A 29 15.07 1.77 30.21
CA THR A 29 13.87 2.55 29.98
C THR A 29 14.26 3.92 29.44
N SER A 30 14.49 4.01 28.13
CA SER A 30 14.45 5.29 27.44
C SER A 30 13.02 5.83 27.54
N SER A 31 12.88 7.01 28.15
CA SER A 31 11.61 7.73 28.27
C SER A 31 11.23 8.30 26.90
N ASP A 32 10.63 7.46 26.07
CA ASP A 32 10.14 7.80 24.74
C ASP A 32 8.78 8.51 24.86
N ASP A 33 8.81 9.81 25.15
CA ASP A 33 7.65 10.71 25.40
C ASP A 33 6.76 11.00 24.16
N ASN A 34 6.66 10.03 23.24
CA ASN A 34 5.80 10.04 22.08
C ASN A 34 4.44 9.40 22.39
N THR A 35 3.45 10.22 22.79
CA THR A 35 2.13 9.74 23.24
C THR A 35 1.27 9.10 22.14
N GLY A 36 1.44 7.78 21.95
CA GLY A 36 0.35 6.81 22.10
C GLY A 36 -0.77 6.74 21.04
N SER A 37 -0.54 7.16 19.80
CA SER A 37 -1.46 6.84 18.68
C SER A 37 -0.77 6.74 17.33
N PHE A 38 0.09 7.69 16.97
CA PHE A 38 0.80 7.67 15.68
C PHE A 38 1.75 6.48 15.61
N LYS A 39 2.52 6.25 16.69
CA LYS A 39 3.32 5.04 16.88
C LYS A 39 2.49 3.75 16.83
N ASP A 40 1.23 3.79 17.26
CA ASP A 40 0.32 2.63 17.25
C ASP A 40 -0.16 2.30 15.82
N ILE A 41 -0.41 3.32 15.01
CA ILE A 41 -0.80 3.18 13.59
C ILE A 41 0.42 2.81 12.72
N GLU A 42 1.60 3.33 13.03
CA GLU A 42 2.86 2.90 12.43
C GLU A 42 3.16 1.42 12.75
N ILE A 43 2.91 0.99 13.99
CA ILE A 43 2.99 -0.43 14.37
C ILE A 43 1.93 -1.25 13.62
N LEU A 44 0.68 -0.79 13.53
CA LEU A 44 -0.36 -1.46 12.76
C LEU A 44 0.05 -1.64 11.28
N ASP A 45 0.57 -0.60 10.64
CA ASP A 45 1.08 -0.67 9.26
C ASP A 45 2.24 -1.66 9.11
N LYS A 46 3.21 -1.65 10.04
CA LYS A 46 4.31 -2.63 10.06
C LYS A 46 3.79 -4.06 10.20
N ILE A 47 2.77 -4.28 11.04
CA ILE A 47 2.14 -5.59 11.23
C ILE A 47 1.40 -6.01 9.94
N SER A 48 0.60 -5.12 9.33
CA SER A 48 -0.10 -5.38 8.07
C SER A 48 0.88 -5.74 6.95
N LYS A 49 1.94 -4.94 6.75
CA LYS A 49 2.98 -5.20 5.74
C LYS A 49 3.71 -6.51 6.00
N ARG A 50 4.02 -6.85 7.26
CA ARG A 50 4.60 -8.14 7.62
C ARG A 50 3.68 -9.32 7.26
N ALA A 51 2.38 -9.20 7.50
CA ALA A 51 1.41 -10.23 7.16
C ALA A 51 1.31 -10.43 5.63
N THR A 52 1.09 -9.35 4.87
CA THR A 52 1.01 -9.38 3.41
C THR A 52 2.30 -9.92 2.78
N ASN A 53 3.47 -9.48 3.25
CA ASN A 53 4.77 -9.97 2.75
C ASN A 53 4.98 -11.46 3.05
N ALA A 54 4.53 -11.95 4.21
CA ALA A 54 4.62 -13.37 4.55
C ALA A 54 3.65 -14.23 3.73
N PHE A 55 2.43 -13.75 3.43
CA PHE A 55 1.52 -14.42 2.51
C PHE A 55 2.06 -14.45 1.07
N LEU A 56 2.69 -13.36 0.61
CA LEU A 56 3.35 -13.28 -0.69
C LEU A 56 4.51 -14.28 -0.80
N GLN A 57 5.40 -14.31 0.19
CA GLN A 57 6.50 -15.28 0.26
C GLN A 57 5.98 -16.72 0.30
N TYR A 58 4.91 -17.00 1.06
CA TYR A 58 4.30 -18.32 1.08
C TYR A 58 3.69 -18.69 -0.28
N SER A 59 2.94 -17.78 -0.92
CA SER A 59 2.38 -17.99 -2.26
C SER A 59 3.47 -18.30 -3.29
N GLN A 60 4.57 -17.53 -3.30
CA GLN A 60 5.69 -17.76 -4.21
C GLN A 60 6.38 -19.11 -4.00
N ASN A 61 6.47 -19.61 -2.76
CA ASN A 61 7.18 -20.84 -2.42
C ASN A 61 6.29 -22.10 -2.32
N SER A 62 4.97 -21.96 -2.21
CA SER A 62 4.04 -23.07 -1.91
C SER A 62 2.79 -23.12 -2.80
N SER A 63 2.79 -22.38 -3.91
CA SER A 63 1.75 -22.36 -4.96
C SER A 63 1.65 -23.64 -5.81
N MET A 64 2.32 -24.73 -5.42
CA MET A 64 2.26 -26.02 -6.09
C MET A 64 2.06 -27.15 -5.08
N LEU A 65 1.13 -28.06 -5.39
CA LEU A 65 0.78 -29.20 -4.56
C LEU A 65 0.84 -30.50 -5.37
N ASP A 66 1.83 -31.33 -5.06
CA ASP A 66 1.96 -32.66 -5.63
C ASP A 66 0.91 -33.58 -5.01
N THR A 67 0.09 -34.25 -5.81
CA THR A 67 -0.91 -35.19 -5.28
C THR A 67 -0.29 -36.48 -4.77
N ASN A 68 0.93 -36.83 -5.20
CA ASN A 68 1.63 -38.04 -4.76
C ASN A 68 2.09 -37.94 -3.29
N ASP A 69 2.25 -36.73 -2.76
CA ASP A 69 2.57 -36.48 -1.34
C ASP A 69 1.43 -36.88 -0.38
N TYR A 70 0.21 -37.11 -0.89
CA TYR A 70 -1.01 -37.29 -0.10
C TYR A 70 -1.79 -38.54 -0.55
N SER A 71 -1.16 -39.72 -0.48
CA SER A 71 -1.73 -41.01 -0.92
C SER A 71 -3.06 -41.41 -0.29
N GLU A 72 -3.44 -40.80 0.85
CA GLU A 72 -4.72 -41.00 1.54
C GLU A 72 -5.88 -40.17 0.95
N VAL A 73 -5.61 -39.29 -0.04
CA VAL A 73 -6.61 -38.37 -0.63
C VAL A 73 -6.79 -38.63 -2.12
N ASP A 74 -8.04 -38.87 -2.52
CA ASP A 74 -8.43 -39.10 -3.90
C ASP A 74 -8.63 -37.77 -4.67
N PHE A 75 -7.53 -37.25 -5.22
CA PHE A 75 -7.57 -36.06 -6.09
C PHE A 75 -8.23 -36.30 -7.45
N ASP A 76 -8.47 -37.54 -7.87
CA ASP A 76 -9.03 -37.82 -9.19
C ASP A 76 -10.48 -37.35 -9.33
N LYS A 77 -11.17 -37.15 -8.20
CA LYS A 77 -12.50 -36.53 -8.13
C LYS A 77 -12.49 -35.01 -8.31
N LEU A 78 -11.35 -34.35 -8.14
CA LEU A 78 -11.22 -32.90 -8.24
C LEU A 78 -11.20 -32.44 -9.71
N TYR A 79 -10.38 -33.08 -10.55
CA TYR A 79 -10.16 -32.64 -11.93
C TYR A 79 -11.43 -32.59 -12.80
N PRO A 80 -12.38 -33.55 -12.75
CA PRO A 80 -13.60 -33.53 -13.56
C PRO A 80 -14.63 -32.46 -13.16
N LEU A 81 -14.38 -31.71 -12.08
CA LEU A 81 -15.29 -30.64 -11.61
C LEU A 81 -15.18 -29.35 -12.45
N VAL A 82 -14.17 -29.24 -13.32
CA VAL A 82 -13.95 -28.14 -14.27
C VAL A 82 -13.46 -28.68 -15.62
N THR A 83 -13.88 -28.05 -16.71
CA THR A 83 -13.53 -28.43 -18.09
C THR A 83 -13.28 -27.18 -18.95
N GLU A 84 -12.97 -27.32 -20.23
CA GLU A 84 -12.86 -26.17 -21.14
C GLU A 84 -14.19 -25.40 -21.25
N GLU A 85 -15.32 -26.11 -21.28
CA GLU A 85 -16.67 -25.56 -21.35
C GLU A 85 -17.21 -25.05 -19.99
N SER A 86 -16.65 -25.55 -18.89
CA SER A 86 -16.97 -25.12 -17.52
C SER A 86 -15.67 -24.83 -16.75
N PRO A 87 -14.96 -23.74 -17.08
CA PRO A 87 -13.57 -23.54 -16.67
C PRO A 87 -13.40 -23.10 -15.22
N THR A 88 -14.47 -22.77 -14.50
CA THR A 88 -14.40 -22.32 -13.11
C THR A 88 -15.55 -22.90 -12.27
N LYS A 89 -15.27 -23.22 -11.00
CA LYS A 89 -16.26 -23.70 -10.05
C LYS A 89 -15.90 -23.32 -8.61
N VAL A 90 -16.82 -22.63 -7.94
CA VAL A 90 -16.69 -22.41 -6.48
C VAL A 90 -16.89 -23.74 -5.77
N LEU A 91 -15.95 -24.10 -4.91
CA LEU A 91 -15.94 -25.35 -4.17
C LEU A 91 -16.78 -25.24 -2.89
N ASP A 92 -17.77 -26.11 -2.75
CA ASP A 92 -18.52 -26.27 -1.50
C ASP A 92 -17.65 -27.00 -0.46
N LYS A 93 -17.40 -26.33 0.67
CA LYS A 93 -16.63 -26.88 1.80
C LYS A 93 -17.31 -28.08 2.47
N ASN A 94 -18.58 -28.37 2.14
CA ASN A 94 -19.32 -29.52 2.65
C ASN A 94 -19.33 -30.72 1.69
N MET A 95 -18.80 -30.58 0.47
CA MET A 95 -18.77 -31.66 -0.51
C MET A 95 -17.77 -32.76 -0.08
N PRO A 96 -18.19 -34.02 0.14
CA PRO A 96 -17.33 -35.06 0.73
C PRO A 96 -16.03 -35.32 -0.01
N ASP A 97 -16.05 -35.21 -1.34
CA ASP A 97 -14.91 -35.44 -2.22
C ASP A 97 -13.91 -34.26 -2.27
N VAL A 98 -14.32 -33.10 -1.76
CA VAL A 98 -13.56 -31.85 -1.77
C VAL A 98 -12.96 -31.54 -0.39
N ILE A 99 -13.65 -31.92 0.69
CA ILE A 99 -13.21 -31.72 2.08
C ILE A 99 -11.74 -32.14 2.31
N PRO A 100 -11.27 -33.34 1.90
CA PRO A 100 -9.89 -33.75 2.18
C PRO A 100 -8.84 -32.87 1.49
N VAL A 101 -9.13 -32.40 0.26
CA VAL A 101 -8.27 -31.49 -0.49
C VAL A 101 -8.19 -30.12 0.19
N LEU A 102 -9.34 -29.56 0.58
CA LEU A 102 -9.39 -28.26 1.24
C LEU A 102 -8.72 -28.31 2.61
N ASN A 103 -8.90 -29.38 3.39
CA ASN A 103 -8.23 -29.58 4.68
C ASN A 103 -6.69 -29.54 4.56
N ILE A 104 -6.10 -30.02 3.46
CA ILE A 104 -4.65 -29.92 3.23
C ILE A 104 -4.25 -28.45 3.03
N LEU A 105 -4.98 -27.70 2.19
CA LEU A 105 -4.71 -26.28 1.93
C LEU A 105 -4.91 -25.42 3.19
N ASP A 106 -6.01 -25.63 3.91
CA ASP A 106 -6.30 -25.01 5.20
C ASP A 106 -5.20 -25.32 6.22
N THR A 107 -4.72 -26.57 6.33
CA THR A 107 -3.66 -26.93 7.28
C THR A 107 -2.35 -26.20 6.98
N LYS A 108 -1.92 -26.15 5.70
CA LYS A 108 -0.72 -25.42 5.29
C LYS A 108 -0.85 -23.92 5.52
N PHE A 109 -1.99 -23.33 5.13
CA PHE A 109 -2.25 -21.91 5.33
C PHE A 109 -2.31 -21.53 6.81
N ASN A 110 -3.03 -22.30 7.64
CA ASN A 110 -3.16 -22.04 9.07
C ASN A 110 -1.81 -22.15 9.80
N ALA A 111 -0.90 -23.04 9.36
CA ALA A 111 0.46 -23.08 9.90
C ALA A 111 1.21 -21.76 9.68
N ILE A 112 1.15 -21.20 8.46
CA ILE A 112 1.74 -19.90 8.13
C ILE A 112 1.04 -18.76 8.90
N PHE A 113 -0.29 -18.72 8.88
CA PHE A 113 -1.07 -17.70 9.58
C PHE A 113 -0.77 -17.66 11.09
N ASN A 114 -0.66 -18.83 11.73
CA ASN A 114 -0.29 -18.95 13.14
C ASN A 114 1.18 -18.56 13.38
N ASN A 115 2.11 -18.91 12.50
CA ASN A 115 3.51 -18.50 12.61
C ASN A 115 3.68 -16.97 12.54
N ILE A 116 2.97 -16.31 11.61
CA ILE A 116 2.97 -14.85 11.50
C ILE A 116 2.40 -14.24 12.79
N ASN A 117 1.23 -14.72 13.25
CA ASN A 117 0.61 -14.30 14.52
C ASN A 117 1.59 -14.40 15.69
N ASN A 118 2.20 -15.58 15.91
CA ASN A 118 3.13 -15.83 17.01
C ASN A 118 4.36 -14.92 16.95
N ALA A 119 4.91 -14.68 15.76
CA ALA A 119 6.05 -13.79 15.58
C ALA A 119 5.71 -12.33 15.93
N ILE A 120 4.52 -11.85 15.57
CA ILE A 120 4.05 -10.52 15.97
C ILE A 120 3.75 -10.45 17.48
N ILE A 121 3.13 -11.49 18.06
CA ILE A 121 2.87 -11.57 19.50
C ILE A 121 4.19 -11.49 20.28
N ASN A 122 5.25 -12.18 19.84
CA ASN A 122 6.55 -12.10 20.52
C ASN A 122 7.14 -10.68 20.49
N ASP A 123 7.15 -10.04 19.32
CA ASP A 123 7.74 -8.70 19.11
C ASP A 123 6.95 -7.59 19.82
N TYR A 124 5.66 -7.82 20.11
CA TYR A 124 4.74 -6.86 20.73
C TYR A 124 4.02 -7.45 21.96
N SER A 125 4.70 -8.32 22.71
CA SER A 125 4.09 -9.18 23.75
C SER A 125 3.38 -8.44 24.87
N ASN A 126 3.81 -7.22 25.19
CA ASN A 126 3.15 -6.33 26.14
C ASN A 126 1.80 -5.75 25.65
N TYR A 127 1.45 -5.93 24.37
CA TYR A 127 0.19 -5.48 23.78
C TYR A 127 -0.77 -6.64 23.41
N TYR A 128 -0.27 -7.87 23.38
CA TYR A 128 -1.02 -9.08 22.96
C TYR A 128 -1.00 -10.16 24.04
N VAL A 129 -1.53 -9.83 25.23
CA VAL A 129 -1.64 -10.77 26.35
C VAL A 129 -2.73 -11.82 26.09
N ASP A 130 -3.96 -11.35 25.80
CA ASP A 130 -5.15 -12.19 25.57
C ASP A 130 -5.79 -11.95 24.19
N SER A 131 -5.06 -11.34 23.25
CA SER A 131 -5.55 -10.94 21.93
C SER A 131 -4.58 -11.36 20.82
N LYS A 132 -5.09 -11.49 19.58
CA LYS A 132 -4.28 -11.83 18.40
C LYS A 132 -4.11 -10.64 17.48
N PRO A 133 -2.91 -10.40 16.90
CA PRO A 133 -2.69 -9.36 15.91
C PRO A 133 -3.42 -9.62 14.59
N LEU A 134 -3.61 -10.88 14.20
CA LEU A 134 -4.27 -11.27 12.96
C LEU A 134 -5.46 -12.20 13.22
N THR A 135 -6.61 -11.88 12.66
CA THR A 135 -7.84 -12.69 12.70
C THR A 135 -8.36 -12.93 11.28
N LEU A 136 -8.76 -14.17 10.95
CA LEU A 136 -9.45 -14.46 9.70
C LEU A 136 -10.92 -14.06 9.83
N LEU A 137 -11.47 -13.42 8.80
CA LEU A 137 -12.90 -13.15 8.69
C LEU A 137 -13.59 -14.27 7.90
N ASN A 138 -14.90 -14.46 8.12
CA ASN A 138 -15.65 -15.64 7.69
C ASN A 138 -15.91 -15.73 6.16
N ASP A 139 -15.25 -14.91 5.36
CA ASP A 139 -15.52 -14.70 3.94
C ASP A 139 -14.62 -15.56 3.01
N SER A 140 -13.94 -16.59 3.54
CA SER A 140 -12.98 -17.37 2.75
C SER A 140 -13.63 -18.34 1.76
N SER A 141 -13.20 -18.32 0.51
CA SER A 141 -13.73 -19.13 -0.59
C SER A 141 -12.62 -19.79 -1.40
N TYR A 142 -12.94 -20.94 -1.99
CA TYR A 142 -12.06 -21.67 -2.89
C TYR A 142 -12.72 -21.75 -4.25
N THR A 143 -12.05 -21.27 -5.29
CA THR A 143 -12.49 -21.42 -6.68
C THR A 143 -11.54 -22.37 -7.39
N LEU A 144 -12.06 -23.50 -7.87
CA LEU A 144 -11.36 -24.40 -8.77
C LEU A 144 -11.40 -23.85 -10.19
N ASN A 145 -10.30 -23.97 -10.93
CA ASN A 145 -10.16 -23.50 -12.30
C ASN A 145 -9.51 -24.59 -13.17
N TYR A 146 -10.00 -24.72 -14.40
CA TYR A 146 -9.44 -25.58 -15.42
C TYR A 146 -8.02 -25.12 -15.83
N ILE A 147 -7.15 -26.08 -16.16
CA ILE A 147 -5.85 -25.84 -16.78
C ILE A 147 -5.83 -26.63 -18.09
N ASP A 148 -5.72 -25.92 -19.22
CA ASP A 148 -5.69 -26.53 -20.55
C ASP A 148 -4.28 -27.05 -20.87
N LEU A 149 -4.02 -28.28 -20.42
CA LEU A 149 -2.79 -29.00 -20.69
C LEU A 149 -2.52 -29.20 -22.19
N VAL A 150 -3.56 -29.30 -23.04
CA VAL A 150 -3.40 -29.49 -24.48
C VAL A 150 -2.81 -28.24 -25.12
N THR A 151 -3.32 -27.06 -24.76
CA THR A 151 -2.78 -25.78 -25.22
C THR A 151 -1.40 -25.49 -24.61
N LEU A 152 -1.19 -25.77 -23.33
CA LEU A 152 0.14 -25.65 -22.70
C LEU A 152 1.20 -26.53 -23.39
N GLY A 153 0.83 -27.75 -23.79
CA GLY A 153 1.69 -28.64 -24.58
C GLY A 153 2.07 -28.02 -25.93
N LYS A 154 1.06 -27.58 -26.71
CA LYS A 154 1.27 -26.89 -28.00
C LYS A 154 2.17 -25.65 -27.87
N ILE A 155 1.96 -24.82 -26.84
CA ILE A 155 2.77 -23.62 -26.57
C ILE A 155 4.24 -23.98 -26.31
N ASN A 156 4.50 -25.07 -25.59
CA ASN A 156 5.85 -25.49 -25.23
C ASN A 156 6.51 -26.45 -26.24
N GLY A 157 5.78 -26.95 -27.24
CA GLY A 157 6.25 -27.99 -28.14
C GLY A 157 6.26 -29.39 -27.52
N GLU A 158 5.60 -29.58 -26.37
CA GLU A 158 5.50 -30.85 -25.68
C GLU A 158 4.31 -31.67 -26.22
N THR A 159 4.56 -32.95 -26.50
CA THR A 159 3.60 -33.87 -27.12
C THR A 159 3.23 -35.05 -26.23
N ASN A 160 4.03 -35.35 -25.20
CA ASN A 160 3.78 -36.42 -24.23
C ASN A 160 3.32 -35.86 -22.88
N LEU A 161 2.05 -35.46 -22.82
CA LEU A 161 1.34 -35.10 -21.58
C LEU A 161 0.36 -36.20 -21.13
N LYS A 162 0.57 -37.44 -21.59
CA LYS A 162 -0.38 -38.53 -21.37
C LYS A 162 -0.45 -38.91 -19.89
N GLY A 163 -1.62 -38.72 -19.28
CA GLY A 163 -1.85 -39.04 -17.87
C GLY A 163 -1.48 -37.91 -16.91
N LEU A 164 -0.94 -36.79 -17.41
CA LEU A 164 -0.82 -35.56 -16.62
C LEU A 164 -2.22 -35.01 -16.33
N LYS A 165 -2.46 -34.64 -15.07
CA LYS A 165 -3.68 -33.96 -14.61
C LYS A 165 -3.26 -32.72 -13.84
N ALA A 166 -3.95 -31.60 -14.08
CA ALA A 166 -3.68 -30.37 -13.36
C ALA A 166 -4.93 -29.50 -13.23
N THR A 167 -5.01 -28.73 -12.14
CA THR A 167 -6.05 -27.74 -11.90
C THR A 167 -5.51 -26.64 -10.98
N ARG A 168 -6.13 -25.46 -10.99
CA ARG A 168 -5.74 -24.34 -10.12
C ARG A 168 -6.84 -24.06 -9.09
N ILE A 169 -6.51 -24.05 -7.81
CA ILE A 169 -7.38 -23.52 -6.76
C ILE A 169 -6.94 -22.10 -6.39
N ASP A 170 -7.84 -21.14 -6.57
CA ASP A 170 -7.71 -19.79 -6.02
C ASP A 170 -8.37 -19.78 -4.63
N PHE A 171 -7.55 -19.69 -3.59
CA PHE A 171 -8.00 -19.52 -2.20
C PHE A 171 -8.06 -18.04 -1.87
N LYS A 172 -9.27 -17.48 -1.86
CA LYS A 172 -9.54 -16.10 -1.44
C LYS A 172 -9.89 -16.07 0.04
N PHE A 173 -9.28 -15.17 0.80
CA PHE A 173 -9.62 -14.95 2.20
C PHE A 173 -9.50 -13.48 2.57
N ARG A 174 -10.27 -13.10 3.60
CA ARG A 174 -10.23 -11.79 4.22
C ARG A 174 -9.59 -11.92 5.60
N PHE A 175 -8.63 -11.05 5.90
CA PHE A 175 -8.01 -11.00 7.22
C PHE A 175 -8.08 -9.59 7.82
N GLN A 176 -8.17 -9.57 9.14
CA GLN A 176 -8.17 -8.38 9.97
C GLN A 176 -6.85 -8.30 10.72
N VAL A 177 -6.19 -7.15 10.62
CA VAL A 177 -5.04 -6.76 11.44
C VAL A 177 -5.53 -5.84 12.55
N GLN A 178 -5.13 -6.11 13.79
CA GLN A 178 -5.50 -5.30 14.95
C GLN A 178 -4.28 -4.97 15.81
N PHE A 179 -4.14 -3.71 16.21
CA PHE A 179 -3.21 -3.27 17.25
C PHE A 179 -3.94 -2.33 18.21
N LYS A 180 -4.04 -2.72 19.49
CA LYS A 180 -4.91 -2.09 20.49
C LYS A 180 -6.36 -1.97 19.97
N THR A 181 -6.87 -0.76 19.80
CA THR A 181 -8.22 -0.46 19.26
C THR A 181 -8.24 -0.21 17.75
N TYR A 182 -7.09 -0.16 17.09
CA TYR A 182 -7.01 0.10 15.65
C TYR A 182 -7.14 -1.19 14.85
N VAL A 183 -7.88 -1.11 13.75
CA VAL A 183 -8.23 -2.26 12.90
C VAL A 183 -8.07 -1.87 11.44
N VAL A 184 -7.42 -2.74 10.67
CA VAL A 184 -7.38 -2.71 9.20
C VAL A 184 -7.82 -4.08 8.68
N THR A 185 -8.62 -4.10 7.62
CA THR A 185 -9.06 -5.34 6.96
C THR A 185 -8.49 -5.36 5.55
N SER A 186 -8.08 -6.53 5.08
CA SER A 186 -7.52 -6.72 3.75
C SER A 186 -7.98 -8.05 3.15
N ASP A 187 -8.24 -8.03 1.86
CA ASP A 187 -8.52 -9.22 1.05
C ASP A 187 -7.22 -9.73 0.42
N TYR A 188 -7.08 -11.05 0.31
CA TYR A 188 -5.90 -11.68 -0.27
C TYR A 188 -6.27 -12.98 -0.99
N VAL A 189 -5.48 -13.35 -1.99
CA VAL A 189 -5.64 -14.62 -2.72
C VAL A 189 -4.31 -15.37 -2.83
N ILE A 190 -4.36 -16.68 -2.59
CA ILE A 190 -3.25 -17.59 -2.83
C ILE A 190 -3.69 -18.56 -3.94
N GLN A 191 -2.85 -18.73 -4.95
CA GLN A 191 -3.14 -19.59 -6.09
C GLN A 191 -2.32 -20.88 -5.99
N TYR A 192 -3.00 -22.02 -5.95
CA TYR A 192 -2.38 -23.34 -5.85
C TYR A 192 -2.60 -24.12 -7.14
N THR A 193 -1.52 -24.52 -7.82
CA THR A 193 -1.58 -25.51 -8.89
C THR A 193 -1.47 -26.91 -8.30
N ILE A 194 -2.49 -27.74 -8.48
CA ILE A 194 -2.55 -29.12 -8.00
C ILE A 194 -2.32 -30.05 -9.19
N SER A 195 -1.38 -30.98 -9.09
CA SER A 195 -1.06 -31.92 -10.17
C SER A 195 -0.41 -33.21 -9.66
N ASN A 196 -0.53 -34.28 -10.45
CA ASN A 196 0.15 -35.55 -10.25
C ASN A 196 1.59 -35.61 -10.81
N ASP A 197 2.07 -34.56 -11.48
CA ASP A 197 3.48 -34.39 -11.84
C ASP A 197 3.85 -32.90 -11.83
N ILE A 198 4.33 -32.43 -10.67
CA ILE A 198 4.73 -31.04 -10.48
C ILE A 198 6.01 -30.70 -11.25
N ALA A 199 6.86 -31.68 -11.58
CA ALA A 199 8.05 -31.44 -12.38
C ALA A 199 7.67 -31.07 -13.82
N LYS A 200 6.73 -31.80 -14.42
CA LYS A 200 6.22 -31.50 -15.77
C LYS A 200 5.47 -30.17 -15.83
N ILE A 201 4.70 -29.84 -14.80
CA ILE A 201 4.04 -28.52 -14.70
C ILE A 201 5.07 -27.38 -14.60
N LYS A 202 6.14 -27.55 -13.81
CA LYS A 202 7.23 -26.55 -13.75
C LYS A 202 7.95 -26.37 -15.07
N GLU A 203 8.14 -27.44 -15.85
CA GLU A 203 8.74 -27.37 -17.19
C GLU A 203 7.85 -26.54 -18.14
N LEU A 204 6.55 -26.85 -18.20
CA LEU A 204 5.58 -26.10 -19.01
C LEU A 204 5.46 -24.63 -18.59
N GLN A 205 5.49 -24.35 -17.28
CA GLN A 205 5.48 -23.00 -16.72
C GLN A 205 6.76 -22.24 -17.09
N SER A 206 7.93 -22.88 -17.01
CA SER A 206 9.23 -22.26 -17.30
C SER A 206 9.39 -21.91 -18.78
N GLY A 207 8.93 -22.78 -19.69
CA GLY A 207 8.95 -22.49 -21.13
C GLY A 207 8.04 -21.31 -21.51
N ILE A 208 6.94 -21.11 -20.79
CA ILE A 208 6.07 -19.93 -20.92
C ILE A 208 6.72 -18.67 -20.34
N ILE A 209 7.26 -18.74 -19.12
CA ILE A 209 7.96 -17.63 -18.47
C ILE A 209 9.13 -17.16 -19.35
N SER A 210 9.90 -18.08 -19.94
CA SER A 210 11.00 -17.77 -20.85
C SER A 210 10.57 -16.92 -22.05
N LYS A 211 9.41 -17.21 -22.65
CA LYS A 211 8.85 -16.43 -23.78
C LYS A 211 8.37 -15.05 -23.35
N LEU A 212 7.58 -14.97 -22.28
CA LEU A 212 7.00 -13.70 -21.80
C LEU A 212 8.05 -12.77 -21.18
N SER A 213 9.05 -13.32 -20.49
CA SER A 213 10.10 -12.54 -19.83
C SER A 213 10.89 -11.71 -20.82
N LYS A 214 11.14 -12.18 -22.05
CA LYS A 214 11.78 -11.37 -23.10
C LYS A 214 11.07 -10.03 -23.31
N VAL A 215 9.75 -10.06 -23.51
CA VAL A 215 8.95 -8.87 -23.80
C VAL A 215 8.89 -7.93 -22.60
N ILE A 216 8.71 -8.48 -21.39
CA ILE A 216 8.63 -7.70 -20.15
C ILE A 216 10.00 -7.07 -19.81
N VAL A 217 11.09 -7.83 -19.91
CA VAL A 217 12.46 -7.36 -19.68
C VAL A 217 12.86 -6.31 -20.71
N ASN A 218 12.53 -6.50 -22.00
CA ASN A 218 12.80 -5.50 -23.04
C ASN A 218 12.04 -4.20 -22.77
N PHE A 219 10.74 -4.26 -22.44
CA PHE A 219 9.94 -3.08 -22.10
C PHE A 219 10.59 -2.24 -20.98
N PHE A 220 10.97 -2.86 -19.87
CA PHE A 220 11.58 -2.14 -18.75
C PHE A 220 13.03 -1.73 -19.01
N ASN A 221 13.80 -2.47 -19.81
CA ASN A 221 15.13 -2.05 -20.23
C ASN A 221 15.08 -0.84 -21.19
N GLU A 222 14.13 -0.80 -22.12
CA GLU A 222 13.93 0.31 -23.06
C GLU A 222 13.40 1.58 -22.36
N LYS A 223 12.43 1.43 -21.45
CA LYS A 223 11.95 2.54 -20.61
C LYS A 223 13.00 2.98 -19.58
N GLY A 224 13.84 2.06 -19.12
CA GLY A 224 14.78 2.28 -18.03
C GLY A 224 14.06 2.77 -16.76
N LYS A 225 14.56 3.86 -16.19
CA LYS A 225 13.90 4.57 -15.09
C LYS A 225 12.72 5.39 -15.62
N ILE A 226 11.51 5.05 -15.19
CA ILE A 226 10.28 5.74 -15.59
C ILE A 226 10.18 7.05 -14.82
N ILE A 227 10.34 8.17 -15.53
CA ILE A 227 10.23 9.53 -14.96
C ILE A 227 8.84 10.10 -15.31
N LEU A 228 7.96 10.22 -14.31
CA LEU A 228 6.53 10.50 -14.50
C LEU A 228 6.23 11.78 -15.29
N ASP A 229 6.99 12.86 -15.07
CA ASP A 229 6.84 14.16 -15.75
C ASP A 229 7.58 14.25 -17.09
N LYS A 230 8.07 13.12 -17.61
CA LYS A 230 8.80 13.01 -18.88
C LYS A 230 8.29 11.89 -19.78
N ALA A 231 7.58 10.91 -19.25
CA ALA A 231 7.02 9.78 -19.99
C ALA A 231 5.53 9.99 -20.31
N PRO A 232 5.13 10.22 -21.57
CA PRO A 232 3.75 10.60 -21.92
C PRO A 232 2.68 9.62 -21.45
N GLU A 233 2.99 8.32 -21.38
CA GLU A 233 2.04 7.28 -20.96
C GLU A 233 1.70 7.33 -19.47
N PHE A 234 2.52 8.04 -18.68
CA PHE A 234 2.41 8.18 -17.23
C PHE A 234 1.98 9.60 -16.82
N THR A 235 1.65 10.48 -17.78
CA THR A 235 1.23 11.88 -17.54
C THR A 235 0.09 11.96 -16.52
N SER A 236 -0.87 11.03 -16.55
CA SER A 236 -1.98 10.98 -15.58
C SER A 236 -1.54 10.75 -14.14
N LEU A 237 -0.41 10.07 -13.89
CA LEU A 237 0.14 9.93 -12.54
C LEU A 237 0.80 11.24 -12.07
N TYR A 238 1.51 11.93 -12.97
CA TYR A 238 2.11 13.23 -12.66
C TYR A 238 1.06 14.32 -12.43
N ASP A 239 0.05 14.40 -13.30
CA ASP A 239 -1.01 15.42 -13.23
C ASP A 239 -1.84 15.30 -11.96
N ASN A 240 -2.15 14.06 -11.53
CA ASN A 240 -2.82 13.75 -10.27
C ASN A 240 -1.87 13.73 -9.05
N PHE A 241 -0.57 13.93 -9.26
CA PHE A 241 0.49 13.85 -8.24
C PHE A 241 0.44 12.53 -7.44
N TYR A 242 0.21 11.42 -8.14
CA TYR A 242 0.13 10.06 -7.60
C TYR A 242 1.52 9.48 -7.36
N ILE A 243 2.12 9.88 -6.23
CA ILE A 243 3.55 9.64 -5.94
C ILE A 243 3.83 8.81 -4.66
N ASN A 244 2.79 8.42 -3.90
CA ASN A 244 2.93 7.54 -2.73
C ASN A 244 2.36 6.15 -3.01
N TYR A 245 3.23 5.17 -3.16
CA TYR A 245 2.90 3.77 -3.48
C TYR A 245 2.86 2.85 -2.25
N SER A 246 3.08 3.36 -1.03
CA SER A 246 3.30 2.55 0.18
C SER A 246 2.08 1.76 0.71
N LYS A 247 0.91 1.96 0.09
CA LYS A 247 -0.36 1.29 0.43
C LYS A 247 -1.08 0.71 -0.79
N ARG A 248 -0.87 1.28 -1.99
CA ARG A 248 -1.64 1.04 -3.21
C ARG A 248 -0.92 1.66 -4.41
N HIS A 249 -0.96 0.98 -5.55
CA HIS A 249 -0.36 1.44 -6.81
C HIS A 249 -1.18 1.01 -8.04
N ASP A 250 -2.48 0.73 -7.87
CA ASP A 250 -3.39 0.25 -8.92
C ASP A 250 -3.29 1.04 -10.23
N ASP A 251 -3.23 2.38 -10.17
CA ASP A 251 -3.19 3.23 -11.37
C ASP A 251 -1.87 3.08 -12.15
N LEU A 252 -0.76 2.83 -11.44
CA LEU A 252 0.54 2.52 -12.05
C LEU A 252 0.52 1.11 -12.68
N ASP A 253 0.00 0.13 -11.94
CA ASP A 253 -0.17 -1.25 -12.41
C ASP A 253 -1.05 -1.31 -13.66
N ASN A 254 -2.18 -0.59 -13.69
CA ASN A 254 -3.11 -0.53 -14.81
C ASN A 254 -2.48 0.09 -16.06
N ILE A 255 -1.67 1.13 -15.91
CA ILE A 255 -0.92 1.73 -17.03
C ILE A 255 0.08 0.71 -17.59
N ILE A 256 0.92 0.12 -16.73
CA ILE A 256 1.96 -0.83 -17.14
C ILE A 256 1.34 -2.09 -17.77
N GLN A 257 0.28 -2.64 -17.17
CA GLN A 257 -0.45 -3.78 -17.70
C GLN A 257 -0.98 -3.50 -19.12
N ARG A 258 -1.52 -2.29 -19.37
CA ARG A 258 -2.01 -1.90 -20.71
C ARG A 258 -0.88 -1.80 -21.74
N GLU A 259 0.27 -1.26 -21.36
CA GLU A 259 1.45 -1.21 -22.25
C GLU A 259 1.98 -2.63 -22.54
N LEU A 260 2.10 -3.49 -21.53
CA LEU A 260 2.52 -4.88 -21.69
C LEU A 260 1.55 -5.69 -22.56
N ILE A 261 0.22 -5.56 -22.36
CA ILE A 261 -0.79 -6.17 -23.24
C ILE A 261 -0.60 -5.71 -24.69
N THR A 262 -0.34 -4.41 -24.90
CA THR A 262 -0.14 -3.83 -26.23
C THR A 262 1.12 -4.38 -26.92
N LEU A 263 2.19 -4.61 -26.17
CA LEU A 263 3.43 -5.22 -26.68
C LEU A 263 3.26 -6.71 -26.96
N ILE A 264 2.71 -7.45 -26.00
CA ILE A 264 2.42 -8.90 -26.12
C ILE A 264 1.54 -9.21 -27.34
N ASN A 265 0.54 -8.37 -27.62
CA ASN A 265 -0.36 -8.57 -28.76
C ASN A 265 0.30 -8.30 -30.13
N LYS A 266 1.37 -7.50 -30.15
CA LYS A 266 2.16 -7.13 -31.34
C LYS A 266 3.37 -8.03 -31.57
N ASP A 267 3.86 -8.73 -30.54
CA ASP A 267 5.04 -9.56 -30.63
C ASP A 267 4.78 -10.83 -31.48
N PRO A 268 5.53 -11.08 -32.56
CA PRO A 268 5.32 -12.23 -33.43
C PRO A 268 5.70 -13.56 -32.76
N GLU A 269 6.68 -13.60 -31.85
CA GLU A 269 7.04 -14.82 -31.10
C GLU A 269 5.90 -15.25 -30.16
N LEU A 270 5.04 -14.32 -29.74
CA LEU A 270 3.92 -14.57 -28.83
C LEU A 270 2.58 -14.89 -29.54
N THR A 271 2.57 -14.99 -30.87
CA THR A 271 1.34 -15.27 -31.66
C THR A 271 0.58 -16.51 -31.17
N ASN A 272 1.27 -17.56 -30.76
CA ASN A 272 0.66 -18.84 -30.35
C ASN A 272 0.25 -18.90 -28.86
N ILE A 273 0.50 -17.85 -28.09
CA ILE A 273 0.26 -17.79 -26.64
C ILE A 273 -0.68 -16.64 -26.23
N LYS A 274 -0.63 -15.49 -26.93
CA LYS A 274 -1.29 -14.25 -26.52
C LYS A 274 -2.79 -14.38 -26.19
N ASP A 275 -3.53 -15.15 -26.99
CA ASP A 275 -4.98 -15.31 -26.84
C ASP A 275 -5.36 -16.16 -25.60
N TYR A 276 -4.39 -16.84 -24.99
CA TYR A 276 -4.55 -17.63 -23.76
C TYR A 276 -4.03 -16.93 -22.51
N ILE A 277 -3.49 -15.71 -22.63
CA ILE A 277 -2.98 -14.91 -21.52
C ILE A 277 -4.15 -14.16 -20.86
N THR A 278 -4.30 -14.35 -19.55
CA THR A 278 -5.26 -13.62 -18.72
C THR A 278 -4.57 -13.00 -17.51
N TRP A 279 -5.17 -11.96 -16.96
CA TRP A 279 -4.61 -11.15 -15.87
C TRP A 279 -5.49 -11.29 -14.64
N ASN A 280 -4.92 -11.74 -13.53
CA ASN A 280 -5.64 -11.92 -12.28
C ASN A 280 -5.96 -10.56 -11.65
N ALA A 281 -7.25 -10.25 -11.45
CA ALA A 281 -7.68 -8.98 -10.87
C ALA A 281 -7.28 -8.84 -9.40
N ASP A 282 -7.17 -9.95 -8.67
CA ASP A 282 -6.91 -9.99 -7.22
C ASP A 282 -5.41 -10.02 -6.86
N GLN A 283 -4.52 -9.87 -7.85
CA GLN A 283 -3.06 -9.83 -7.68
C GLN A 283 -2.51 -8.46 -8.11
N GLU A 284 -1.43 -8.00 -7.50
CA GLU A 284 -0.65 -6.84 -7.96
C GLU A 284 0.33 -7.28 -9.07
N LEU A 285 0.55 -6.44 -10.09
CA LEU A 285 1.55 -6.65 -11.13
C LEU A 285 2.94 -6.23 -10.64
N LEU A 286 3.04 -5.11 -9.94
CA LEU A 286 4.28 -4.67 -9.30
C LEU A 286 4.26 -4.98 -7.80
N LEU A 287 5.38 -5.44 -7.27
CA LEU A 287 5.58 -5.70 -5.83
C LEU A 287 6.56 -4.67 -5.27
N LEU A 288 6.07 -3.77 -4.43
CA LEU A 288 6.85 -2.68 -3.85
C LEU A 288 8.04 -3.22 -3.05
N GLN A 289 9.26 -2.84 -3.44
CA GLN A 289 10.48 -3.15 -2.69
C GLN A 289 10.84 -1.98 -1.77
N THR A 290 10.84 -0.76 -2.30
CA THR A 290 11.09 0.47 -1.55
C THR A 290 10.17 1.59 -2.04
N GLY A 291 9.78 2.50 -1.14
CA GLY A 291 9.04 3.70 -1.47
C GLY A 291 9.56 4.89 -0.66
N ALA A 292 9.77 6.02 -1.33
CA ALA A 292 10.24 7.26 -0.70
C ALA A 292 9.15 7.85 0.21
N LEU A 293 7.90 7.79 -0.24
CA LEU A 293 6.74 8.24 0.53
C LEU A 293 6.05 7.10 1.28
N ASN A 294 5.66 7.39 2.51
CA ASN A 294 4.85 6.58 3.40
C ASN A 294 4.18 7.48 4.46
N ASP A 295 3.45 6.90 5.40
CA ASP A 295 2.70 7.62 6.45
C ASP A 295 3.59 8.62 7.23
N VAL A 296 4.89 8.33 7.41
CA VAL A 296 5.87 9.19 8.10
C VAL A 296 6.48 10.24 7.18
N THR A 297 6.86 9.89 5.94
CA THR A 297 7.61 10.82 5.04
C THR A 297 6.72 11.70 4.16
N SER A 298 5.41 11.44 4.10
CA SER A 298 4.41 12.24 3.36
C SER A 298 3.93 13.51 4.08
N GLY A 299 4.37 13.74 5.31
CA GLY A 299 3.88 14.84 6.17
C GLY A 299 2.61 14.48 6.96
N VAL A 300 1.96 13.37 6.61
CA VAL A 300 0.67 12.92 7.17
C VAL A 300 0.78 12.56 8.65
N ALA A 301 1.82 11.82 9.07
CA ALA A 301 2.13 11.54 10.47
C ALA A 301 3.16 12.50 11.10
N VAL A 302 3.48 13.62 10.44
CA VAL A 302 4.47 14.61 10.93
C VAL A 302 3.79 15.76 11.70
N PRO A 303 3.35 15.56 12.96
CA PRO A 303 3.32 16.72 13.85
C PRO A 303 3.60 16.46 15.34
N SER A 304 4.13 17.50 16.00
CA SER A 304 4.21 17.77 17.45
C SER A 304 5.32 18.78 17.81
N ARG A 305 6.18 19.12 16.85
CA ARG A 305 7.34 19.99 17.08
C ARG A 305 7.11 21.44 16.64
N PRO A 306 7.54 22.45 17.43
CA PRO A 306 7.37 23.87 17.09
C PRO A 306 7.93 24.27 15.72
N GLU A 307 9.03 23.65 15.27
CA GLU A 307 9.64 23.92 13.95
C GLU A 307 8.74 23.58 12.75
N ASN A 308 7.63 22.86 12.96
CA ASN A 308 6.66 22.47 11.92
C ASN A 308 5.34 23.28 11.97
N THR A 309 5.28 24.33 12.79
CA THR A 309 4.08 25.18 12.93
C THR A 309 4.00 26.28 11.87
N ALA A 310 2.81 26.83 11.63
CA ALA A 310 2.64 27.96 10.72
C ALA A 310 3.49 29.19 11.11
N TYR A 311 3.71 29.40 12.41
CA TYR A 311 4.49 30.51 12.97
C TYR A 311 5.91 30.59 12.38
N VAL A 312 6.51 29.45 12.02
CA VAL A 312 7.89 29.36 11.51
C VAL A 312 8.08 29.99 10.14
N TRP A 313 7.05 29.99 9.28
CA TRP A 313 7.14 30.53 7.92
C TRP A 313 6.20 31.72 7.68
N ALA A 314 5.07 31.81 8.39
CA ALA A 314 4.15 32.94 8.30
C ALA A 314 4.57 34.12 9.20
N GLY A 315 5.32 33.84 10.27
CA GLY A 315 5.64 34.81 11.32
C GLY A 315 4.47 35.06 12.28
N GLU A 316 4.60 36.06 13.14
CA GLU A 316 3.58 36.43 14.13
C GLU A 316 2.61 37.50 13.60
N GLY A 317 1.33 37.35 13.98
CA GLY A 317 0.22 38.23 13.66
C GLY A 317 -0.52 37.86 12.37
N ARG A 318 -1.33 38.80 11.89
CA ARG A 318 -2.14 38.66 10.67
C ARG A 318 -1.30 38.47 9.41
N PHE A 319 -1.71 37.53 8.55
CA PHE A 319 -1.03 37.20 7.29
C PHE A 319 -0.73 38.45 6.46
N ASN A 320 0.50 38.51 5.92
CA ASN A 320 1.00 39.66 5.19
C ASN A 320 1.78 39.21 3.95
N ALA A 321 1.19 39.39 2.77
CA ALA A 321 1.77 39.02 1.47
C ALA A 321 3.09 39.75 1.13
N ASN A 322 3.41 40.86 1.81
CA ASN A 322 4.70 41.55 1.66
C ASN A 322 5.83 40.90 2.49
N LYS A 323 5.50 40.03 3.45
CA LYS A 323 6.47 39.31 4.30
C LYS A 323 6.63 37.84 3.92
N VAL A 324 5.57 37.22 3.40
CA VAL A 324 5.48 35.77 3.18
C VAL A 324 5.17 35.49 1.71
N SER A 325 6.05 34.75 1.04
CA SER A 325 5.90 34.41 -0.37
C SER A 325 5.68 32.90 -0.59
N VAL A 326 5.35 32.53 -1.82
CA VAL A 326 5.28 31.12 -2.25
C VAL A 326 6.62 30.41 -2.02
N ASP A 327 7.74 31.06 -2.32
CA ASP A 327 9.07 30.53 -2.06
C ASP A 327 9.33 30.33 -0.55
N THR A 328 8.82 31.22 0.32
CA THR A 328 8.95 31.09 1.78
C THR A 328 8.33 29.78 2.26
N PHE A 329 7.10 29.49 1.83
CA PHE A 329 6.43 28.24 2.21
C PHE A 329 7.05 27.02 1.52
N TYR A 330 7.45 27.11 0.25
CA TYR A 330 8.14 26.03 -0.45
C TYR A 330 9.45 25.61 0.26
N GLN A 331 10.27 26.57 0.69
CA GLN A 331 11.50 26.29 1.43
C GLN A 331 11.24 25.70 2.83
N PHE A 332 10.11 26.04 3.45
CA PHE A 332 9.65 25.38 4.68
C PHE A 332 9.19 23.94 4.39
N LEU A 333 8.38 23.73 3.36
CA LEU A 333 7.86 22.42 2.96
C LEU A 333 8.99 21.43 2.60
N MET A 334 10.04 21.91 1.93
CA MET A 334 11.24 21.11 1.61
C MET A 334 12.05 20.69 2.84
N LYS A 335 11.97 21.45 3.94
CA LYS A 335 12.58 21.07 5.23
C LYS A 335 11.71 20.09 6.01
N LEU A 336 10.40 20.31 5.99
CA LEU A 336 9.39 19.45 6.61
C LEU A 336 9.39 18.05 5.97
N LEU A 337 9.38 18.00 4.63
CA LEU A 337 9.37 16.79 3.81
C LEU A 337 10.76 16.53 3.24
N ASN A 338 11.72 16.25 4.14
CA ASN A 338 13.14 16.10 3.81
C ASN A 338 13.45 15.08 2.71
N VAL A 339 12.57 14.11 2.47
CA VAL A 339 12.58 13.15 1.35
C VAL A 339 12.64 13.84 -0.03
N PHE A 340 12.13 15.06 -0.15
CA PHE A 340 12.18 15.85 -1.39
C PHE A 340 13.50 16.60 -1.58
N ASN A 341 14.38 16.64 -0.57
CA ASN A 341 15.69 17.29 -0.64
C ASN A 341 16.72 16.44 -1.42
N ILE A 342 16.55 16.36 -2.74
CA ILE A 342 17.39 15.57 -3.63
C ILE A 342 18.63 16.34 -4.14
N SER A 343 19.78 15.69 -4.04
CA SER A 343 21.04 16.13 -4.64
C SER A 343 21.13 15.82 -6.15
N GLY A 344 20.41 14.79 -6.61
CA GLY A 344 20.35 14.37 -8.02
C GLY A 344 19.39 15.19 -8.90
N ASN A 345 19.23 14.73 -10.14
CA ASN A 345 18.32 15.33 -11.14
C ASN A 345 16.85 14.89 -10.97
N ASP A 346 16.61 13.86 -10.18
CA ASP A 346 15.30 13.25 -9.98
C ASP A 346 15.21 12.55 -8.62
N LEU A 347 13.99 12.40 -8.12
CA LEU A 347 13.65 11.64 -6.92
C LEU A 347 13.12 10.28 -7.35
N GLN A 348 13.81 9.21 -6.96
CA GLN A 348 13.23 7.87 -7.00
C GLN A 348 12.07 7.81 -6.00
N LEU A 349 10.86 7.63 -6.52
CA LEU A 349 9.63 7.52 -5.73
C LEU A 349 9.44 6.11 -5.19
N ALA A 350 9.80 5.09 -5.99
CA ALA A 350 9.80 3.70 -5.58
C ALA A 350 10.66 2.80 -6.48
N SER A 351 11.02 1.64 -5.94
CA SER A 351 11.44 0.48 -6.72
C SER A 351 10.50 -0.70 -6.51
N PHE A 352 10.27 -1.47 -7.57
CA PHE A 352 9.38 -2.63 -7.58
C PHE A 352 10.05 -3.83 -8.26
N THR A 353 9.48 -5.02 -8.08
CA THR A 353 9.72 -6.20 -8.92
C THR A 353 8.42 -6.62 -9.62
N VAL A 354 8.50 -7.27 -10.78
CA VAL A 354 7.30 -7.71 -11.52
C VAL A 354 6.82 -9.08 -11.02
N ASN A 355 5.59 -9.14 -10.52
CA ASN A 355 4.91 -10.35 -10.06
C ASN A 355 4.46 -11.22 -11.23
N LEU A 356 4.91 -12.48 -11.29
CA LEU A 356 4.40 -13.42 -12.29
C LEU A 356 2.98 -13.91 -11.96
N SER A 357 2.56 -13.93 -10.69
CA SER A 357 1.23 -14.43 -10.29
C SER A 357 0.07 -13.53 -10.72
N LYS A 358 0.36 -12.32 -11.22
CA LYS A 358 -0.60 -11.52 -11.97
C LYS A 358 -1.04 -12.19 -13.27
N ILE A 359 -0.20 -13.02 -13.88
CA ILE A 359 -0.38 -13.59 -15.22
C ILE A 359 -0.76 -15.06 -15.11
N THR A 360 -1.80 -15.47 -15.84
CA THR A 360 -2.10 -16.89 -16.07
C THR A 360 -2.20 -17.16 -17.56
N VAL A 361 -1.74 -18.34 -18.00
CA VAL A 361 -1.73 -18.77 -19.40
C VAL A 361 -2.45 -20.10 -19.49
N ALA A 362 -3.51 -20.17 -20.30
CA ALA A 362 -4.31 -21.39 -20.45
C ALA A 362 -4.75 -22.00 -19.09
N GLY A 363 -5.09 -21.13 -18.13
CA GLY A 363 -5.48 -21.47 -16.76
C GLY A 363 -4.33 -21.64 -15.75
N LEU A 364 -3.11 -21.95 -16.21
CA LEU A 364 -1.92 -22.10 -15.37
C LEU A 364 -1.39 -20.73 -14.92
N THR A 365 -1.36 -20.48 -13.60
CA THR A 365 -0.70 -19.29 -13.03
C THR A 365 0.82 -19.37 -13.21
N LEU A 366 1.46 -18.24 -13.49
CA LEU A 366 2.92 -18.13 -13.48
C LEU A 366 3.39 -17.74 -12.06
N ASN A 367 4.49 -18.31 -11.59
CA ASN A 367 4.93 -18.14 -10.20
C ASN A 367 6.28 -17.43 -10.10
N GLY A 368 6.50 -16.73 -8.98
CA GLY A 368 7.73 -15.99 -8.71
C GLY A 368 7.70 -14.55 -9.24
N VAL A 369 8.87 -14.07 -9.67
CA VAL A 369 9.06 -12.73 -10.23
C VAL A 369 9.82 -12.82 -11.55
N ILE A 370 9.68 -11.82 -12.41
CA ILE A 370 10.51 -11.72 -13.62
C ILE A 370 11.98 -11.50 -13.20
N GLU A 371 12.88 -12.31 -13.74
CA GLU A 371 14.32 -12.08 -13.63
C GLU A 371 14.81 -11.24 -14.82
N GLY A 372 15.68 -10.28 -14.56
CA GLY A 372 16.43 -9.57 -15.59
C GLY A 372 17.65 -10.37 -16.08
N ASN A 373 18.36 -9.82 -17.05
CA ASN A 373 19.52 -10.45 -17.74
C ASN A 373 20.71 -10.88 -16.84
N THR A 374 20.62 -10.68 -15.52
CA THR A 374 21.67 -11.02 -14.54
C THR A 374 21.28 -12.17 -13.58
N GLY A 375 20.12 -12.82 -13.78
CA GLY A 375 19.61 -13.85 -12.86
C GLY A 375 19.19 -13.28 -11.50
N LYS A 376 18.75 -12.02 -11.50
CA LYS A 376 18.20 -11.30 -10.35
C LYS A 376 16.82 -10.77 -10.71
N PRO A 377 15.91 -10.57 -9.73
CA PRO A 377 14.63 -9.92 -9.99
C PRO A 377 14.79 -8.62 -10.78
N LEU A 378 13.95 -8.43 -11.80
CA LEU A 378 13.93 -7.25 -12.63
C LEU A 378 13.44 -6.06 -11.80
N GLU A 379 14.33 -5.09 -11.59
CA GLU A 379 14.01 -3.87 -10.84
C GLU A 379 13.31 -2.85 -11.74
N VAL A 380 12.13 -2.41 -11.33
CA VAL A 380 11.35 -1.36 -11.99
C VAL A 380 11.44 -0.10 -11.14
N LEU A 381 12.02 0.97 -11.71
CA LEU A 381 12.26 2.23 -11.02
C LEU A 381 11.27 3.32 -11.46
N ILE A 382 10.52 3.87 -10.51
CA ILE A 382 9.61 5.00 -10.72
C ILE A 382 10.21 6.24 -10.07
N ALA A 383 10.24 7.34 -10.80
CA ALA A 383 10.85 8.60 -10.37
C ALA A 383 10.07 9.83 -10.85
N ILE A 384 10.35 10.98 -10.24
CA ILE A 384 9.90 12.30 -10.69
C ILE A 384 11.11 13.23 -10.84
N SER A 385 11.19 14.00 -11.92
CA SER A 385 12.31 14.94 -12.10
C SER A 385 12.27 16.04 -11.06
N LYS A 386 13.44 16.61 -10.74
CA LYS A 386 13.57 17.72 -9.78
C LYS A 386 12.69 18.91 -10.13
N GLU A 387 12.59 19.27 -11.41
CA GLU A 387 11.74 20.38 -11.87
C GLU A 387 10.26 20.00 -11.88
N GLY A 388 9.88 18.75 -12.19
CA GLY A 388 8.50 18.28 -12.07
C GLY A 388 8.01 18.30 -10.62
N LEU A 389 8.81 17.78 -9.69
CA LEU A 389 8.54 17.81 -8.26
C LEU A 389 8.45 19.26 -7.75
N LYS A 390 9.43 20.11 -8.07
CA LYS A 390 9.42 21.53 -7.72
C LYS A 390 8.18 22.24 -8.25
N THR A 391 7.77 21.97 -9.49
CA THR A 391 6.55 22.54 -10.07
C THR A 391 5.35 22.21 -9.20
N LYS A 392 5.09 20.93 -8.93
CA LYS A 392 3.96 20.47 -8.10
C LYS A 392 4.01 21.01 -6.66
N LEU A 393 5.18 21.08 -6.04
CA LEU A 393 5.33 21.67 -4.71
C LEU A 393 5.13 23.20 -4.70
N MET A 394 5.45 23.89 -5.79
CA MET A 394 5.16 25.33 -5.96
C MET A 394 3.66 25.58 -6.21
N GLU A 395 2.97 24.73 -6.99
CA GLU A 395 1.51 24.74 -7.13
C GLU A 395 0.84 24.63 -5.74
N TYR A 396 1.22 23.62 -4.96
CA TYR A 396 0.72 23.44 -3.59
C TYR A 396 1.03 24.64 -2.70
N SER A 397 2.26 25.17 -2.77
CA SER A 397 2.67 26.34 -1.99
C SER A 397 1.84 27.58 -2.33
N GLN A 398 1.53 27.80 -3.60
CA GLN A 398 0.68 28.91 -4.04
C GLN A 398 -0.74 28.79 -3.47
N ILE A 399 -1.30 27.58 -3.43
CA ILE A 399 -2.63 27.31 -2.88
C ILE A 399 -2.65 27.56 -1.36
N VAL A 400 -1.64 27.10 -0.63
CA VAL A 400 -1.52 27.32 0.84
C VAL A 400 -1.41 28.81 1.17
N ILE A 401 -0.56 29.55 0.45
CA ILE A 401 -0.43 31.01 0.59
C ILE A 401 -1.76 31.70 0.30
N LYS A 402 -2.46 31.30 -0.77
CA LYS A 402 -3.76 31.88 -1.12
C LYS A 402 -4.84 31.56 -0.08
N PHE A 403 -4.83 30.39 0.55
CA PHE A 403 -5.74 30.08 1.66
C PHE A 403 -5.52 31.01 2.86
N PHE A 404 -4.26 31.23 3.24
CA PHE A 404 -3.88 32.18 4.30
C PHE A 404 -4.28 33.62 3.99
N GLU A 405 -4.15 34.04 2.73
CA GLU A 405 -4.56 35.37 2.25
C GLU A 405 -6.09 35.52 2.23
N THR A 406 -6.83 34.55 1.70
CA THR A 406 -8.29 34.59 1.57
C THR A 406 -9.00 34.67 2.92
N TYR A 407 -8.56 33.90 3.91
CA TYR A 407 -9.14 33.88 5.26
C TYR A 407 -8.35 34.70 6.29
N GLN A 408 -7.44 35.57 5.81
CA GLN A 408 -6.71 36.58 6.59
C GLN A 408 -6.08 36.02 7.87
N ILE A 409 -5.52 34.80 7.79
CA ILE A 409 -5.18 33.98 8.95
C ILE A 409 -4.16 34.70 9.84
N GLU A 410 -4.42 34.76 11.14
CA GLU A 410 -3.49 35.31 12.13
C GLU A 410 -2.80 34.19 12.88
N VAL A 411 -1.49 34.31 13.05
CA VAL A 411 -0.65 33.25 13.60
C VAL A 411 0.08 33.74 14.85
N TYR A 412 -0.09 33.00 15.94
CA TYR A 412 0.58 33.25 17.22
C TYR A 412 1.29 31.99 17.68
N SER A 413 2.16 32.13 18.70
CA SER A 413 2.95 30.99 19.21
C SER A 413 2.11 29.88 19.87
N ASP A 414 0.89 30.21 20.32
CA ASP A 414 0.00 29.33 21.11
C ASP A 414 -1.40 29.14 20.50
N HIS A 415 -1.75 29.89 19.44
CA HIS A 415 -3.03 29.76 18.73
C HIS A 415 -2.98 30.38 17.33
N GLN A 416 -4.02 30.14 16.55
CA GLN A 416 -4.24 30.81 15.26
C GLN A 416 -5.71 31.21 15.12
N ILE A 417 -5.96 32.24 14.31
CA ILE A 417 -7.26 32.87 14.10
C ILE A 417 -7.60 32.81 12.61
N ILE A 418 -8.78 32.31 12.24
CA ILE A 418 -9.26 32.23 10.86
C ILE A 418 -10.52 33.07 10.72
N HIS A 419 -10.50 34.03 9.78
CA HIS A 419 -11.63 34.90 9.47
C HIS A 419 -12.47 34.28 8.35
N ILE A 420 -13.64 33.72 8.67
CA ILE A 420 -14.49 32.96 7.75
C ILE A 420 -15.81 33.72 7.52
N PRO A 421 -16.28 33.89 6.27
CA PRO A 421 -17.57 34.53 6.02
C PRO A 421 -18.70 33.87 6.82
N SER A 422 -19.54 34.64 7.51
CA SER A 422 -20.56 34.10 8.43
C SER A 422 -21.48 33.07 7.76
N SER A 423 -21.81 33.26 6.47
CA SER A 423 -22.63 32.33 5.67
C SER A 423 -21.95 30.98 5.35
N VAL A 424 -20.62 30.91 5.44
CA VAL A 424 -19.84 29.66 5.40
C VAL A 424 -19.80 29.07 6.80
N PHE A 425 -19.46 29.89 7.80
CA PHE A 425 -19.37 29.47 9.20
C PHE A 425 -20.68 28.88 9.75
N ASP A 426 -21.84 29.44 9.38
CA ASP A 426 -23.16 28.89 9.71
C ASP A 426 -23.38 27.49 9.12
N LYS A 427 -22.91 27.23 7.89
CA LYS A 427 -22.95 25.89 7.28
C LYS A 427 -21.99 24.92 7.98
N MET A 428 -20.84 25.40 8.47
CA MET A 428 -19.92 24.59 9.26
C MET A 428 -20.56 24.18 10.60
N LYS A 429 -21.17 25.13 11.32
CA LYS A 429 -21.90 24.88 12.58
C LYS A 429 -23.11 23.96 12.40
N ALA A 430 -23.79 24.02 11.26
CA ALA A 430 -24.95 23.17 10.96
C ALA A 430 -24.60 21.73 10.53
N ALA A 431 -23.32 21.39 10.37
CA ALA A 431 -22.92 20.05 9.96
C ALA A 431 -23.09 19.02 11.10
N ASN A 432 -23.51 17.81 10.74
CA ASN A 432 -23.78 16.72 11.70
C ASN A 432 -22.53 16.05 12.30
N ASN A 433 -21.33 16.38 11.81
CA ASN A 433 -20.04 15.94 12.37
C ASN A 433 -18.90 16.82 11.83
N TYR A 434 -17.73 16.67 12.46
CA TYR A 434 -16.52 17.41 12.18
C TYR A 434 -16.03 17.32 10.71
N MET A 435 -16.06 16.12 10.12
CA MET A 435 -15.65 15.94 8.72
C MET A 435 -16.58 16.67 7.75
N ASN A 436 -17.87 16.74 8.08
CA ASN A 436 -18.83 17.48 7.30
C ASN A 436 -18.77 19.00 7.57
N SER A 437 -18.29 19.46 8.74
CA SER A 437 -18.09 20.90 9.00
C SER A 437 -16.89 21.48 8.25
N LEU A 438 -15.94 20.67 7.78
CA LEU A 438 -14.83 21.14 6.93
C LEU A 438 -15.24 21.39 5.47
N LYS A 439 -16.22 20.65 4.95
CA LYS A 439 -16.62 20.71 3.54
C LYS A 439 -17.06 22.11 3.07
N PRO A 440 -17.86 22.89 3.82
CA PRO A 440 -18.23 24.25 3.43
C PRO A 440 -17.02 25.19 3.26
N LEU A 441 -15.98 25.04 4.09
CA LEU A 441 -14.77 25.84 4.01
C LEU A 441 -13.94 25.51 2.76
N VAL A 442 -13.75 24.21 2.47
CA VAL A 442 -13.10 23.78 1.22
C VAL A 442 -13.88 24.27 0.01
N GLN A 443 -15.21 24.10 0.00
CA GLN A 443 -16.07 24.52 -1.09
C GLN A 443 -16.10 26.04 -1.29
N ASP A 444 -16.11 26.84 -0.24
CA ASP A 444 -15.98 28.29 -0.35
C ASP A 444 -14.64 28.68 -0.97
N PHE A 445 -13.55 28.06 -0.52
CA PHE A 445 -12.22 28.36 -1.03
C PHE A 445 -12.06 28.01 -2.51
N VAL A 446 -12.27 26.74 -2.88
CA VAL A 446 -11.96 26.25 -4.23
C VAL A 446 -12.88 26.81 -5.33
N ASN A 447 -14.06 27.32 -4.98
CA ASN A 447 -15.01 27.88 -5.94
C ASN A 447 -14.82 29.39 -6.21
N ARG A 448 -13.95 30.08 -5.47
CA ARG A 448 -13.67 31.50 -5.68
C ARG A 448 -13.07 31.77 -7.07
N PRO A 449 -13.49 32.81 -7.81
CA PRO A 449 -13.06 33.05 -9.20
C PRO A 449 -11.55 33.28 -9.42
N GLU A 450 -10.84 33.64 -8.36
CA GLU A 450 -9.38 33.82 -8.27
C GLU A 450 -8.64 32.56 -7.82
N ILE A 451 -9.34 31.60 -7.18
CA ILE A 451 -8.77 30.34 -6.67
C ILE A 451 -8.99 29.18 -7.65
N ASN A 452 -10.17 29.11 -8.28
CA ASN A 452 -10.56 28.02 -9.18
C ASN A 452 -9.72 27.91 -10.48
N LYS A 453 -8.82 28.85 -10.73
CA LYS A 453 -7.87 28.89 -11.85
C LYS A 453 -6.42 28.61 -11.41
N LEU A 454 -6.16 28.42 -10.12
CA LEU A 454 -4.80 28.13 -9.64
C LEU A 454 -4.35 26.75 -10.16
N PRO A 455 -3.14 26.62 -10.71
CA PRO A 455 -2.56 25.31 -11.04
C PRO A 455 -2.60 24.38 -9.83
N GLY A 456 -2.95 23.11 -10.05
CA GLY A 456 -3.05 22.10 -8.98
C GLY A 456 -4.23 22.27 -8.01
N ILE A 457 -5.13 23.26 -8.15
CA ILE A 457 -6.28 23.42 -7.23
C ILE A 457 -7.19 22.19 -7.22
N ASN A 458 -7.24 21.46 -8.34
CA ASN A 458 -7.94 20.19 -8.47
C ASN A 458 -7.33 19.06 -7.65
N LEU A 459 -6.13 19.22 -7.08
CA LEU A 459 -5.43 18.26 -6.21
C LEU A 459 -5.52 18.63 -4.73
N PHE A 460 -5.91 19.88 -4.42
CA PHE A 460 -6.05 20.36 -3.05
C PHE A 460 -7.28 19.78 -2.38
N ASN A 461 -7.14 19.46 -1.09
CA ASN A 461 -8.26 19.19 -0.20
C ASN A 461 -7.89 19.55 1.25
N ILE A 462 -8.91 19.61 2.11
CA ILE A 462 -8.73 19.61 3.56
C ILE A 462 -9.38 18.33 4.11
N ASP A 463 -8.64 17.61 4.93
CA ASP A 463 -9.11 16.40 5.61
C ASP A 463 -8.69 16.46 7.09
N ASP A 464 -9.42 15.74 7.93
CA ASP A 464 -9.00 15.55 9.31
C ASP A 464 -8.12 14.30 9.38
N ALA A 465 -6.81 14.53 9.42
CA ALA A 465 -5.83 13.50 9.70
C ALA A 465 -6.05 12.82 11.07
N VAL A 466 -6.90 13.33 11.96
CA VAL A 466 -7.06 12.86 13.35
C VAL A 466 -8.31 12.03 13.59
N SER A 467 -9.49 12.38 13.08
CA SER A 467 -10.70 11.54 13.32
C SER A 467 -10.63 10.16 12.70
N LYS A 468 -9.79 9.97 11.66
CA LYS A 468 -9.41 8.65 11.13
C LYS A 468 -8.47 7.87 12.05
N LEU A 469 -7.84 8.54 13.02
CA LEU A 469 -6.81 8.02 13.92
C LEU A 469 -7.18 8.14 15.42
N LYS A 470 -8.29 8.79 15.81
CA LYS A 470 -8.81 8.91 17.19
C LYS A 470 -10.33 9.16 17.19
N GLN A 471 -11.04 8.55 18.13
CA GLN A 471 -12.49 8.77 18.34
C GLN A 471 -12.82 10.08 19.10
N THR A 472 -11.82 10.89 19.46
CA THR A 472 -12.02 12.21 20.10
C THR A 472 -11.86 13.33 19.09
N TYR A 473 -12.97 13.95 18.73
CA TYR A 473 -13.01 15.07 17.78
C TYR A 473 -12.29 16.30 18.35
N PRO A 474 -11.48 17.02 17.54
CA PRO A 474 -10.91 18.30 17.96
C PRO A 474 -12.03 19.34 18.19
N THR A 475 -11.92 20.09 19.28
CA THR A 475 -12.84 21.19 19.62
C THR A 475 -12.26 22.52 19.17
N TRP A 476 -12.95 23.25 18.31
CA TRP A 476 -12.63 24.65 18.01
C TRP A 476 -13.35 25.57 18.98
N ASN A 477 -12.74 26.72 19.28
CA ASN A 477 -13.42 27.78 20.03
C ASN A 477 -13.91 28.84 19.05
N VAL A 478 -15.15 29.25 19.23
CA VAL A 478 -15.76 30.38 18.53
C VAL A 478 -15.40 31.63 19.31
N GLU A 479 -14.64 32.56 18.74
CA GLU A 479 -14.39 33.86 19.40
C GLU A 479 -15.53 34.85 19.12
N ASP A 480 -16.11 34.85 17.92
CA ASP A 480 -17.27 35.65 17.54
C ASP A 480 -18.08 35.01 16.36
N ASN A 481 -18.89 35.80 15.66
CA ASN A 481 -19.82 35.29 14.63
C ASN A 481 -19.16 34.95 13.28
N ASP A 482 -17.88 35.27 13.09
CA ASP A 482 -17.13 35.06 11.85
C ASP A 482 -15.69 34.56 12.07
N THR A 483 -15.26 34.43 13.33
CA THR A 483 -13.88 34.07 13.69
C THR A 483 -13.78 32.70 14.36
N LEU A 484 -12.96 31.82 13.77
CA LEU A 484 -12.52 30.57 14.40
C LEU A 484 -11.18 30.75 15.09
N LYS A 485 -11.12 30.37 16.38
CA LYS A 485 -9.86 30.20 17.10
C LYS A 485 -9.49 28.74 17.25
N ILE A 486 -8.29 28.43 16.78
CA ILE A 486 -7.67 27.12 16.90
C ILE A 486 -6.51 27.25 17.90
N ASN A 487 -6.73 26.74 19.11
CA ASN A 487 -5.69 26.69 20.15
C ASN A 487 -4.61 25.67 19.78
N ALA A 488 -3.34 26.06 19.82
CA ALA A 488 -2.20 25.15 19.65
C ALA A 488 -1.90 24.34 20.93
N SER A 489 -2.74 24.43 21.97
CA SER A 489 -2.62 23.69 23.24
C SER A 489 -3.62 22.52 23.38
N GLY A 490 -4.38 22.20 22.33
CA GLY A 490 -5.38 21.13 22.33
C GLY A 490 -4.81 19.72 22.04
N LYS A 491 -5.37 18.69 22.68
CA LYS A 491 -5.15 17.28 22.28
C LYS A 491 -5.92 16.96 20.99
N GLY A 492 -5.37 17.37 19.86
CA GLY A 492 -5.89 17.03 18.52
C GLY A 492 -5.56 18.11 17.50
N TYR A 493 -5.01 17.72 16.35
CA TYR A 493 -4.91 18.62 15.20
C TYR A 493 -6.32 18.94 14.70
N SER A 494 -6.51 20.16 14.20
CA SER A 494 -7.80 20.51 13.58
C SER A 494 -7.92 19.87 12.21
N PHE A 495 -7.09 20.23 11.25
CA PHE A 495 -7.15 19.65 9.91
C PHE A 495 -5.82 19.80 9.17
N SER A 496 -5.62 18.97 8.16
CA SER A 496 -4.44 18.99 7.30
C SER A 496 -4.82 19.54 5.93
N PHE A 497 -3.97 20.41 5.39
CA PHE A 497 -3.96 20.67 3.96
C PHE A 497 -3.36 19.46 3.26
N MET A 498 -4.03 18.96 2.23
CA MET A 498 -3.60 17.82 1.43
C MET A 498 -3.44 18.21 -0.03
N PHE A 499 -2.49 17.55 -0.71
CA PHE A 499 -2.22 17.75 -2.13
C PHE A 499 -1.87 16.42 -2.80
N GLY A 500 -2.67 16.01 -3.79
CA GLY A 500 -2.50 14.77 -4.55
C GLY A 500 -3.84 14.09 -4.85
N ASP A 501 -3.90 12.79 -4.63
CA ASP A 501 -5.07 11.93 -4.91
C ASP A 501 -6.32 12.19 -4.03
N LYS A 502 -6.23 13.16 -3.10
CA LYS A 502 -7.24 13.51 -2.08
C LYS A 502 -7.56 12.42 -1.07
N THR A 503 -6.77 11.34 -1.01
CA THR A 503 -6.83 10.37 0.07
C THR A 503 -5.70 10.63 1.08
N PHE A 504 -5.98 10.32 2.34
CA PHE A 504 -5.01 10.47 3.44
C PHE A 504 -3.68 9.75 3.19
N TYR A 505 -3.69 8.66 2.39
CA TYR A 505 -2.51 7.85 2.13
C TYR A 505 -1.81 8.16 0.80
N GLY A 506 -2.50 8.65 -0.23
CA GLY A 506 -1.90 8.94 -1.54
C GLY A 506 -1.46 10.39 -1.75
N SER A 507 -1.83 11.29 -0.83
CA SER A 507 -1.48 12.72 -0.88
C SER A 507 -0.32 13.06 0.06
N ILE A 508 0.40 14.15 -0.24
CA ILE A 508 1.23 14.82 0.78
C ILE A 508 0.36 15.69 1.67
N ALA A 509 0.80 15.92 2.91
CA ALA A 509 0.05 16.73 3.86
C ALA A 509 0.93 17.74 4.61
N TYR A 510 0.31 18.87 4.98
CA TYR A 510 0.84 19.84 5.93
C TYR A 510 -0.26 20.26 6.90
N SER A 511 0.06 20.24 8.20
CA SER A 511 -0.87 20.59 9.28
C SER A 511 -0.44 21.90 9.95
N PRO A 512 -0.97 23.07 9.53
CA PRO A 512 -0.56 24.36 10.10
C PRO A 512 -0.85 24.49 11.59
N TRP A 513 -1.86 23.79 12.08
CA TRP A 513 -2.37 23.82 13.46
C TRP A 513 -1.66 22.82 14.39
N SER A 514 -0.36 22.59 14.20
CA SER A 514 0.39 21.65 15.02
C SER A 514 0.54 22.17 16.46
N ALA A 515 0.17 21.32 17.43
CA ALA A 515 0.14 21.70 18.84
C ALA A 515 1.55 21.83 19.45
N VAL A 516 1.75 22.86 20.27
CA VAL A 516 2.98 23.07 21.04
C VAL A 516 2.82 22.50 22.45
N TYR A 517 3.82 21.73 22.87
CA TYR A 517 3.99 21.30 24.26
C TYR A 517 4.08 22.50 25.20
N PHE A 518 3.04 22.74 26.01
CA PHE A 518 3.16 23.50 27.25
C PHE A 518 3.09 22.56 28.45
N GLY A 519 4.25 22.17 28.95
CA GLY A 519 4.38 21.69 30.32
C GLY A 519 4.06 22.83 31.29
N ASN A 520 3.31 22.51 32.36
CA ASN A 520 3.02 23.38 33.51
C ASN A 520 2.19 24.65 33.25
N PHE A 521 0.87 24.48 33.10
CA PHE A 521 -0.10 25.41 33.70
C PHE A 521 -1.13 24.71 34.62
N TYR A 522 -0.64 23.80 35.47
CA TYR A 522 -1.33 23.39 36.71
C TYR A 522 -0.86 24.24 37.91
N ALA A 523 -0.90 25.57 37.74
CA ALA A 523 -0.84 26.56 38.81
C ALA A 523 -1.62 27.79 38.32
N LYS A 524 -2.74 28.20 38.91
CA LYS A 524 -3.19 28.01 40.29
C LYS A 524 -4.67 27.64 40.35
N ARG A 525 -5.04 26.78 41.31
CA ARG A 525 -6.37 26.90 41.94
C ARG A 525 -6.43 28.24 42.68
N LYS A 526 -7.44 29.05 42.37
CA LYS A 526 -8.29 29.72 43.35
C LYS A 526 -9.68 29.89 42.74
#